data_AF-A0A3D2IFA8-F1
#
_entry.id   AF-A0A3D2IFA8-F1
#
_cell.length_a   1.000
_cell.length_b   1.000
_cell.length_c   1.000
_cell.angle_alpha   90.00
_cell.angle_beta   90.00
_cell.angle_gamma   90.00
#
_symmetry.space_group_name_H-M   'P 1'
#
loop_
_entity.id
_entity.type
_entity.pdbx_description
1 polymer ?
#
loop_
_entity_poly.entity_id
_entity_poly.type
_entity_poly.pdbx_seq_one_letter_code
_entity_poly.pdbx_strand_id
1 'polypeptide(L)'
;MIAADTNILARFLVRDVEEQARKVKELVDNGAILYINEVVLSELSWVIQKMYGYTKEEFVWAIDFLFETEGFYFFDQVIVKRALSDFLNTTADFSDCLINQININQGVETITFDKKASKLKGMQLLK
;
A
#
# COMPACT_ATOMS: atom_id res chain seq x y z
N MET A 1 7.52 18.27 4.63
CA MET A 1 6.72 17.06 4.35
C MET A 1 5.58 17.46 3.42
N ILE A 2 5.31 16.66 2.39
CA ILE A 2 4.27 16.90 1.37
C ILE A 2 3.59 15.56 1.09
N ALA A 3 2.26 15.52 0.92
CA ALA A 3 1.56 14.28 0.60
C ALA A 3 1.79 13.88 -0.87
N ALA A 4 2.11 12.61 -1.10
CA ALA A 4 2.21 12.04 -2.44
C ALA A 4 0.86 11.46 -2.87
N ASP A 5 0.54 11.63 -4.15
CA ASP A 5 -0.58 10.94 -4.81
C ASP A 5 -0.12 9.56 -5.35
N THR A 6 -1.07 8.69 -5.67
CA THR A 6 -0.82 7.34 -6.20
C THR A 6 0.04 7.37 -7.46
N ASN A 7 -0.19 8.34 -8.35
CA ASN A 7 0.59 8.47 -9.58
C ASN A 7 2.08 8.78 -9.34
N ILE A 8 2.42 9.53 -8.28
CA ILE A 8 3.80 9.87 -7.93
C ILE A 8 4.55 8.59 -7.55
N LEU A 9 3.95 7.76 -6.70
CA LEU A 9 4.54 6.49 -6.28
C LEU A 9 4.60 5.48 -7.42
N ALA A 10 3.55 5.38 -8.24
CA ALA A 10 3.54 4.48 -9.40
C ALA A 10 4.67 4.82 -10.38
N ARG A 11 4.87 6.11 -10.68
CA ARG A 11 5.96 6.56 -11.57
C ARG A 11 7.34 6.28 -10.98
N PHE A 12 7.50 6.48 -9.68
CA PHE A 12 8.77 6.21 -9.00
C PHE A 12 9.12 4.72 -8.97
N LEU A 13 8.15 3.84 -8.68
CA LEU A 13 8.37 2.40 -8.56
C LEU A 13 8.48 1.69 -9.91
N VAL A 14 7.57 1.99 -10.85
CA VAL A 14 7.49 1.28 -12.14
C VAL A 14 8.47 1.85 -13.15
N ARG A 15 8.78 3.15 -13.08
CA ARG A 15 9.68 3.86 -13.99
C ARG A 15 9.31 3.74 -15.47
N ASP A 16 8.02 3.63 -15.78
CA ASP A 16 7.51 3.60 -17.15
C ASP A 16 7.68 4.94 -17.88
N VAL A 17 7.72 6.04 -17.12
CA VAL A 17 8.06 7.39 -17.61
C VAL A 17 9.29 7.90 -16.84
N GLU A 18 10.47 7.63 -17.39
CA GLU A 18 11.76 7.90 -16.75
C GLU A 18 11.94 9.36 -16.29
N GLU A 19 11.44 10.34 -17.06
CA GLU A 19 11.50 11.76 -16.67
C GLU A 19 10.70 12.04 -15.38
N GLN A 20 9.53 11.42 -15.23
CA GLN A 20 8.70 11.59 -14.04
C GLN A 20 9.32 10.88 -12.84
N ALA A 21 9.83 9.65 -13.02
CA ALA A 21 10.57 8.93 -11.98
C ALA A 21 11.76 9.73 -11.45
N ARG A 22 12.54 10.35 -12.36
CA ARG A 22 13.67 11.20 -12.00
C ARG A 22 13.24 12.43 -11.20
N LYS A 23 12.12 13.09 -11.54
CA LYS A 23 11.60 14.23 -10.78
C LYS A 23 11.24 13.85 -9.34
N VAL A 24 10.64 12.68 -9.12
CA VAL A 24 10.31 12.19 -7.77
C VAL A 24 11.59 11.89 -7.00
N LYS A 25 12.57 11.24 -7.65
CA LYS A 25 13.88 10.97 -7.03
C LYS A 25 14.61 12.26 -6.64
N GLU A 26 14.70 13.24 -7.55
CA GLU A 26 15.32 14.54 -7.29
C GLU A 26 14.63 15.28 -6.14
N LEU A 27 13.29 15.18 -6.05
CA LEU A 27 12.54 15.79 -4.95
C LEU A 27 12.95 15.18 -3.59
N VAL A 28 13.06 13.85 -3.51
CA VAL A 28 13.51 13.12 -2.31
C VAL A 28 14.99 13.39 -2.00
N ASP A 29 15.87 13.33 -3.00
CA ASP A 29 17.31 13.61 -2.86
C ASP A 29 17.57 15.03 -2.33
N ASN A 30 16.69 15.99 -2.64
CA ASN A 30 16.74 17.37 -2.13
C ASN A 30 16.12 17.52 -0.72
N GLY A 31 15.83 16.41 -0.04
CA GLY A 31 15.38 16.39 1.37
C GLY A 31 13.87 16.50 1.56
N ALA A 32 13.06 16.37 0.49
CA ALA A 32 11.62 16.30 0.66
C ALA A 32 11.21 14.97 1.33
N ILE A 33 10.23 15.07 2.22
CA ILE A 33 9.57 13.89 2.83
C ILE A 33 8.19 13.76 2.21
N LEU A 34 7.96 12.65 1.52
CA LEU A 34 6.70 12.27 0.88
C LEU A 34 5.85 11.46 1.86
N TYR A 35 4.74 12.05 2.27
CA TYR A 35 3.74 11.39 3.12
C TYR A 35 2.83 10.51 2.26
N ILE A 36 2.66 9.26 2.68
CA ILE A 36 1.86 8.24 2.01
C ILE A 36 0.75 7.80 2.97
N ASN A 37 -0.49 8.08 2.59
CA ASN A 37 -1.66 7.67 3.37
C ASN A 37 -2.20 6.30 2.92
N GLU A 38 -3.17 5.80 3.67
CA GLU A 38 -3.83 4.52 3.44
C GLU A 38 -4.54 4.42 2.10
N VAL A 39 -5.13 5.52 1.61
CA VAL A 39 -5.85 5.56 0.32
C VAL A 39 -4.87 5.38 -0.83
N VAL A 40 -3.73 6.09 -0.78
CA VAL A 40 -2.67 6.01 -1.78
C VAL A 40 -2.10 4.59 -1.86
N LEU A 41 -1.92 3.91 -0.74
CA LEU A 41 -1.46 2.51 -0.74
C LEU A 41 -2.51 1.55 -1.32
N SER A 42 -3.77 1.75 -0.96
CA SER A 42 -4.89 0.97 -1.50
C SER A 42 -4.95 1.07 -3.02
N GLU A 43 -4.96 2.30 -3.56
CA GLU A 43 -4.97 2.52 -4.99
C GLU A 43 -3.68 2.04 -5.68
N LEU A 44 -2.51 2.26 -5.07
CA LEU A 44 -1.24 1.83 -5.64
C LEU A 44 -1.20 0.32 -5.85
N SER A 45 -1.70 -0.45 -4.88
CA SER A 45 -1.77 -1.91 -5.01
C SER A 45 -2.59 -2.34 -6.23
N TRP A 46 -3.77 -1.72 -6.41
CA TRP A 46 -4.60 -2.01 -7.57
C TRP A 46 -3.94 -1.57 -8.87
N VAL A 47 -3.39 -0.34 -8.92
CA VAL A 47 -2.75 0.22 -10.11
C VAL A 47 -1.60 -0.66 -10.58
N ILE A 48 -0.65 -1.00 -9.70
CA ILE A 48 0.56 -1.70 -10.15
C ILE A 48 0.33 -3.17 -10.47
N GLN A 49 -0.60 -3.81 -9.78
CA GLN A 49 -0.96 -5.19 -10.10
C GLN A 49 -1.79 -5.29 -11.38
N LYS A 50 -2.75 -4.37 -11.60
CA LYS A 50 -3.64 -4.43 -12.77
C LYS A 50 -3.04 -3.83 -14.04
N MET A 51 -2.36 -2.69 -13.92
CA MET A 51 -1.85 -1.97 -15.09
C MET A 51 -0.45 -2.40 -15.49
N TYR A 52 0.37 -2.81 -14.52
CA TYR A 52 1.78 -3.14 -14.75
C TYR A 52 2.11 -4.62 -14.44
N GLY A 53 1.12 -5.42 -14.04
CA GLY A 53 1.27 -6.87 -13.91
C GLY A 53 2.07 -7.34 -12.69
N TYR A 54 2.27 -6.47 -11.69
CA TYR A 54 2.98 -6.86 -10.47
C TYR A 54 2.26 -8.02 -9.76
N THR A 55 3.05 -9.00 -9.35
CA THR A 55 2.65 -10.08 -8.44
C THR A 55 2.43 -9.56 -7.01
N LYS A 56 1.90 -10.40 -6.11
CA LYS A 56 1.73 -10.01 -4.70
C LYS A 56 3.09 -9.74 -4.05
N GLU A 57 4.05 -10.60 -4.36
CA GLU A 57 5.41 -10.58 -3.84
C GLU A 57 6.17 -9.35 -4.33
N GLU A 58 6.02 -8.98 -5.61
CA GLU A 58 6.63 -7.76 -6.16
C GLU A 58 6.03 -6.48 -5.55
N PHE A 59 4.71 -6.45 -5.31
CA PHE A 59 4.10 -5.32 -4.60
C PHE A 59 4.65 -5.20 -3.18
N VAL A 60 4.73 -6.30 -2.44
CA VAL A 60 5.27 -6.29 -1.07
C VAL A 60 6.72 -5.84 -1.06
N TRP A 61 7.55 -6.38 -1.96
CA TRP A 61 8.94 -5.98 -2.09
C TRP A 61 9.08 -4.49 -2.43
N ALA A 62 8.21 -3.95 -3.27
CA ALA A 62 8.19 -2.52 -3.60
C ALA A 62 7.85 -1.65 -2.38
N ILE A 63 6.89 -2.06 -1.54
CA ILE A 63 6.57 -1.32 -0.31
C ILE A 63 7.69 -1.44 0.72
N ASP A 64 8.30 -2.62 0.87
CA ASP A 64 9.46 -2.82 1.74
C ASP A 64 10.65 -1.95 1.29
N PHE A 65 10.90 -1.86 -0.01
CA PHE A 65 11.90 -0.94 -0.57
C PHE A 65 11.61 0.52 -0.17
N LEU A 66 10.35 0.96 -0.20
CA LEU A 66 9.99 2.31 0.24
C LEU A 66 10.15 2.52 1.76
N PHE A 67 9.96 1.50 2.59
CA PHE A 67 10.25 1.61 4.03
C PHE A 67 11.73 1.86 4.32
N GLU A 68 12.61 1.24 3.53
CA GLU A 68 14.07 1.35 3.68
C GLU A 68 14.66 2.57 2.94
N THR A 69 13.84 3.30 2.18
CA THR A 69 14.26 4.47 1.42
C THR A 69 13.96 5.76 2.19
N GLU A 70 14.99 6.56 2.46
CA GLU A 70 14.82 7.88 3.06
C GLU A 70 13.90 8.77 2.20
N GLY A 71 13.12 9.63 2.87
CA GLY A 71 12.18 10.54 2.21
C GLY A 71 10.79 9.98 1.95
N PHE A 72 10.51 8.71 2.27
CA PHE A 72 9.14 8.17 2.28
C PHE A 72 8.64 7.99 3.72
N TYR A 73 7.46 8.53 4.01
CA TYR A 73 6.83 8.46 5.32
C TYR A 73 5.41 7.93 5.20
N PHE A 74 5.14 6.84 5.90
CA PHE A 74 3.83 6.16 5.86
C PHE A 74 2.97 6.62 7.03
N PHE A 75 1.65 6.65 6.84
CA PHE A 75 0.70 7.00 7.90
C PHE A 75 0.88 6.16 9.18
N ASP A 76 1.12 4.85 9.02
CA ASP A 76 1.47 3.93 10.10
C ASP A 76 2.18 2.69 9.54
N GLN A 77 3.50 2.60 9.76
CA GLN A 77 4.29 1.48 9.25
C GLN A 77 3.89 0.13 9.86
N VAL A 78 3.41 0.10 11.10
CA VAL A 78 3.04 -1.15 11.78
C VAL A 78 1.77 -1.73 11.16
N ILE A 79 0.77 -0.88 10.92
CA ILE A 79 -0.47 -1.26 10.24
C ILE A 79 -0.15 -1.76 8.82
N VAL A 80 0.66 -1.04 8.07
CA VAL A 80 1.02 -1.43 6.69
C VAL A 80 1.77 -2.76 6.67
N LYS A 81 2.76 -2.97 7.54
CA LYS A 81 3.50 -4.25 7.62
C LYS A 81 2.58 -5.43 7.95
N ARG A 82 1.61 -5.25 8.86
CA ARG A 82 0.61 -6.28 9.16
C ARG A 82 -0.28 -6.56 7.95
N ALA A 83 -0.71 -5.52 7.24
CA ALA A 83 -1.53 -5.66 6.04
C ALA A 83 -0.79 -6.39 4.91
N LEU A 84 0.51 -6.11 4.70
CA LEU A 84 1.36 -6.83 3.75
C LEU A 84 1.50 -8.32 4.14
N SER A 85 1.67 -8.61 5.43
CA SER A 85 1.70 -9.99 5.93
C SER A 85 0.38 -10.72 5.67
N ASP A 86 -0.76 -10.11 5.98
CA ASP A 86 -2.08 -10.69 5.70
C ASP A 86 -2.29 -10.90 4.19
N PHE A 87 -1.81 -9.96 3.38
CA PHE A 87 -1.94 -10.00 1.93
C PHE A 87 -1.16 -11.16 1.30
N LEU A 88 0.06 -11.45 1.80
CA LEU A 88 0.87 -12.59 1.37
C LEU A 88 0.27 -13.93 1.78
N ASN A 89 -0.34 -14.00 2.97
CA ASN A 89 -0.82 -15.26 3.55
C ASN A 89 -2.27 -15.60 3.21
N THR A 90 -2.96 -14.74 2.44
CA THR A 90 -4.38 -14.93 2.12
C THR A 90 -4.70 -14.65 0.65
N THR A 91 -5.95 -14.91 0.27
CA THR A 91 -6.46 -14.61 -1.08
C THR A 91 -7.18 -13.28 -1.18
N ALA A 92 -7.25 -12.51 -0.09
CA ALA A 92 -7.82 -11.17 -0.07
C ALA A 92 -6.93 -10.20 -0.86
N ASP A 93 -7.54 -9.09 -1.31
CA ASP A 93 -6.83 -7.99 -1.94
C ASP A 93 -6.13 -7.15 -0.86
N PHE A 94 -5.05 -6.43 -1.22
CA PHE A 94 -4.29 -5.67 -0.24
C PHE A 94 -5.14 -4.58 0.43
N SER A 95 -6.06 -3.96 -0.31
CA SER A 95 -7.01 -2.99 0.23
C SER A 95 -7.86 -3.58 1.36
N ASP A 96 -8.32 -4.82 1.23
CA ASP A 96 -9.09 -5.50 2.29
C ASP A 96 -8.23 -5.71 3.53
N CYS A 97 -6.99 -6.19 3.34
CA CYS A 97 -6.03 -6.37 4.43
C CYS A 97 -5.74 -5.05 5.16
N LEU A 98 -5.58 -3.95 4.41
CA LEU A 98 -5.30 -2.63 4.96
C LEU A 98 -6.51 -2.09 5.76
N ILE A 99 -7.72 -2.18 5.20
CA ILE A 99 -8.97 -1.82 5.90
C ILE A 99 -9.08 -2.60 7.21
N ASN A 100 -8.86 -3.92 7.17
CA ASN A 100 -8.95 -4.76 8.36
C ASN A 100 -7.96 -4.34 9.44
N GLN A 101 -6.69 -4.10 9.08
CA GLN A 101 -5.66 -3.75 10.05
C GLN A 101 -5.86 -2.35 10.65
N ILE A 102 -6.37 -1.39 9.87
CA ILE A 102 -6.77 -0.08 10.39
C ILE A 102 -7.87 -0.24 11.44
N ASN A 103 -8.91 -1.03 11.14
CA ASN A 103 -10.03 -1.26 12.04
C ASN A 103 -9.63 -2.03 13.30
N ILE A 104 -8.79 -3.07 13.17
CA ILE A 104 -8.23 -3.80 14.31
C ILE A 104 -7.42 -2.87 15.22
N ASN A 105 -6.68 -1.91 14.65
CA ASN A 105 -5.94 -0.93 15.44
C ASN A 105 -6.86 0.02 16.24
N GLN A 106 -8.11 0.19 15.80
CA GLN A 106 -9.16 0.90 16.55
C GLN A 106 -9.97 -0.02 17.48
N GLY A 107 -9.67 -1.32 17.52
CA GLY A 107 -10.40 -2.31 18.31
C GLY A 107 -11.80 -2.63 17.78
N VAL A 108 -12.05 -2.39 16.49
CA VAL A 108 -13.36 -2.64 15.85
C VAL A 108 -13.28 -3.78 14.83
N GLU A 109 -14.33 -4.60 14.79
CA GLU A 109 -14.47 -5.65 13.78
C GLU A 109 -14.98 -5.06 12.45
N THR A 110 -14.64 -5.71 11.34
CA THR A 110 -15.09 -5.30 10.01
C THR A 110 -16.15 -6.27 9.50
N ILE A 111 -17.26 -5.76 8.97
CA ILE A 111 -18.24 -6.55 8.22
C ILE A 111 -18.02 -6.37 6.72
N THR A 112 -18.20 -7.43 5.94
CA THR A 112 -18.01 -7.39 4.49
C THR A 112 -18.98 -8.35 3.77
N PHE A 113 -19.29 -8.06 2.51
CA PHE A 113 -19.95 -9.00 1.60
C PHE A 113 -18.94 -9.80 0.75
N ASP A 114 -17.65 -9.47 0.81
CA ASP A 114 -16.59 -10.17 0.09
C ASP A 114 -16.19 -11.46 0.84
N LYS A 115 -16.38 -12.61 0.18
CA LYS A 115 -16.09 -13.94 0.73
C LYS A 115 -14.60 -14.23 0.92
N LYS A 116 -13.71 -13.56 0.18
CA LYS A 116 -12.26 -13.68 0.34
C LYS A 116 -11.82 -12.84 1.53
N ALA A 117 -12.27 -11.58 1.59
CA ALA A 117 -11.96 -10.67 2.70
C ALA A 117 -12.48 -11.22 4.04
N SER A 118 -13.67 -11.85 4.06
CA SER A 118 -14.24 -12.46 5.27
C SER A 118 -13.43 -13.63 5.85
N LYS A 119 -12.36 -14.08 5.18
CA LYS A 119 -11.43 -15.09 5.71
C LYS A 119 -10.31 -14.48 6.56
N LEU A 120 -10.15 -13.16 6.51
CA LEU A 120 -9.22 -12.43 7.37
C LEU A 120 -9.71 -12.48 8.83
N LYS A 121 -8.78 -12.68 9.76
CA LYS A 121 -9.09 -12.56 11.19
C LYS A 121 -9.49 -11.11 11.48
N GLY A 122 -10.66 -10.89 12.07
CA GLY A 122 -11.21 -9.55 12.33
C GLY A 122 -12.25 -9.09 11.30
N MET A 123 -12.46 -9.86 10.23
CA MET A 123 -13.56 -9.67 9.28
C MET A 123 -14.65 -10.72 9.43
N GLN A 124 -15.91 -10.31 9.22
CA GLN A 124 -17.08 -11.18 9.23
C GLN A 124 -17.92 -11.01 7.96
N LEU A 125 -18.35 -12.13 7.37
CA LEU A 125 -19.25 -12.11 6.22
C LEU A 125 -20.67 -11.77 6.68
N LEU A 126 -21.22 -10.66 6.16
CA LEU A 126 -22.63 -10.34 6.34
C LEU A 126 -23.47 -11.19 5.37
N LYS A 127 -24.41 -11.96 5.92
CA LYS A 127 -25.26 -12.91 5.18
C LYS A 127 -26.57 -12.29 4.74
#